data_AF-A0A956DKN7-F1
#
_entry.id   AF-A0A956DKN7-F1
#
_cell.length_a   1.000
_cell.length_b   1.000
_cell.length_c   1.000
_cell.angle_alpha   90.00
_cell.angle_beta   90.00
_cell.angle_gamma   90.00
#
_symmetry.space_group_name_H-M   'P 1'
#
loop_
_entity.id
_entity.type
_entity.pdbx_description
1 polymer ?
#
loop_
_entity_poly.entity_id
_entity_poly.type
_entity_poly.pdbx_seq_one_letter_code
_entity_poly.pdbx_strand_id
1 'polypeptide(L)'
;MTKHPKGYEIMKEIMAKESSSADQGVASLEYNPADRRHPLLFELSRPLDDLAGMLVQTFAGRTMKEIYESHHVGRPYIKTNYRAALRQLEENGRITTTPSASERPQRKGVVTFAERVRVTFPRKS
;
A
#
# COMPACT_ATOMS: atom_id res chain seq x y z
N MET A 1 19.35 -17.39 11.86
CA MET A 1 18.66 -17.54 10.55
C MET A 1 18.65 -16.21 9.84
N THR A 2 19.21 -16.14 8.64
CA THR A 2 19.34 -14.92 7.86
C THR A 2 18.00 -14.54 7.23
N LYS A 3 17.25 -13.66 7.92
CA LYS A 3 16.05 -12.99 7.41
C LYS A 3 16.45 -12.07 6.26
N HIS A 4 16.57 -12.60 5.04
CA HIS A 4 16.82 -11.77 3.87
C HIS A 4 15.53 -11.02 3.52
N PRO A 5 15.49 -9.68 3.61
CA PRO A 5 14.28 -8.88 3.39
C PRO A 5 13.60 -9.17 2.04
N LYS A 6 14.41 -9.49 1.04
CA LYS A 6 13.96 -9.82 -0.33
C LYS A 6 13.17 -11.13 -0.41
N GLY A 7 13.53 -12.14 0.40
CA GLY A 7 12.77 -13.39 0.45
C GLY A 7 11.38 -13.20 1.06
N TYR A 8 11.29 -12.35 2.09
CA TYR A 8 10.02 -12.01 2.72
C TYR A 8 9.09 -11.22 1.79
N GLU A 9 9.63 -10.31 0.99
CA GLU A 9 8.88 -9.57 -0.04
C GLU A 9 8.32 -10.51 -1.11
N ILE A 10 9.14 -11.40 -1.66
CA ILE A 10 8.72 -12.36 -2.70
C ILE A 10 7.61 -13.27 -2.18
N MET A 11 7.72 -13.76 -0.93
CA MET A 11 6.68 -14.59 -0.33
C MET A 11 5.35 -13.86 -0.19
N LYS A 12 5.35 -12.58 0.23
CA LYS A 12 4.11 -11.80 0.30
C LYS A 12 3.47 -11.57 -1.06
N GLU A 13 4.27 -11.33 -2.10
CA GLU A 13 3.73 -11.17 -3.45
C GLU A 13 3.09 -12.46 -3.98
N ILE A 14 3.69 -13.62 -3.68
CA ILE A 14 3.12 -14.93 -4.05
C ILE A 14 1.82 -15.16 -3.28
N MET A 15 1.83 -15.00 -1.96
CA MET A 15 0.63 -15.18 -1.12
C MET A 15 -0.49 -14.23 -1.51
N ALA A 16 -0.17 -12.99 -1.91
CA ALA A 16 -1.17 -12.04 -2.36
C ALA A 16 -1.82 -12.45 -3.69
N LYS A 17 -1.07 -13.07 -4.61
CA LYS A 17 -1.59 -13.59 -5.88
C LYS A 17 -2.45 -14.84 -5.71
N GLU A 18 -2.11 -15.69 -4.74
CA GLU A 18 -2.80 -16.96 -4.47
C GLU A 18 -3.99 -16.83 -3.51
N SER A 19 -4.20 -15.65 -2.92
CA SER A 19 -5.33 -15.40 -2.02
C SER A 19 -6.66 -15.50 -2.76
N SER A 20 -7.61 -16.25 -2.19
CA SER A 20 -8.95 -16.43 -2.75
C SER A 20 -9.87 -15.21 -2.54
N SER A 21 -9.45 -14.26 -1.71
CA SER A 21 -10.13 -13.01 -1.39
C SER A 21 -9.13 -11.85 -1.41
N ALA A 22 -9.51 -10.73 -2.01
CA ALA A 22 -8.74 -9.50 -2.02
C ALA A 22 -9.70 -8.31 -1.99
N ASP A 23 -9.71 -7.59 -0.87
CA ASP A 23 -10.51 -6.37 -0.74
C ASP A 23 -9.64 -5.14 -1.02
N GLN A 24 -10.11 -4.27 -1.92
CA GLN A 24 -9.35 -3.16 -2.51
C GLN A 24 -7.95 -3.54 -3.07
N GLY A 25 -7.75 -4.80 -3.44
CA GLY A 25 -6.44 -5.32 -3.90
C GLY A 25 -5.44 -5.63 -2.79
N VAL A 26 -5.86 -5.57 -1.51
CA VAL A 26 -5.11 -6.10 -0.36
C VAL A 26 -5.56 -7.54 -0.12
N ALA A 27 -4.65 -8.49 -0.34
CA ALA A 27 -4.92 -9.89 -0.03
C ALA A 27 -5.04 -10.09 1.49
N SER A 28 -5.98 -10.92 1.92
CA SER A 28 -6.16 -11.29 3.33
C SER A 28 -4.94 -12.02 3.92
N LEU A 29 -4.07 -12.61 3.09
CA LEU A 29 -2.88 -13.41 3.43
C LEU A 29 -3.13 -14.60 4.38
N GLU A 30 -4.35 -14.75 4.89
CA GLU A 30 -4.84 -15.91 5.62
C GLU A 30 -5.71 -16.76 4.69
N TYR A 31 -5.37 -18.05 4.57
CA TYR A 31 -6.31 -19.03 4.02
C TYR A 31 -7.30 -19.40 5.12
N ASN A 32 -8.49 -18.78 5.13
CA ASN A 32 -9.55 -19.13 6.07
C ASN A 32 -10.72 -19.78 5.32
N PRO A 33 -11.10 -21.04 5.59
CA PRO A 33 -12.29 -21.66 4.99
C PRO A 33 -13.59 -20.93 5.34
N ALA A 34 -13.60 -20.06 6.36
CA ALA A 34 -14.71 -19.16 6.68
C ALA A 34 -14.87 -17.98 5.69
N ASP A 35 -13.84 -17.63 4.90
CA ASP A 35 -13.92 -16.58 3.86
C ASP A 35 -15.02 -16.88 2.84
N ARG A 36 -15.28 -18.16 2.56
CA ARG A 36 -16.36 -18.59 1.65
C ARG A 36 -17.76 -18.42 2.25
N ARG A 37 -17.87 -18.35 3.58
CA ARG A 37 -19.13 -18.25 4.31
C ARG A 37 -19.52 -16.81 4.63
N HIS A 38 -18.56 -15.89 4.75
CA HIS A 38 -18.82 -14.50 5.15
C HIS A 38 -18.02 -13.47 4.34
N PRO A 39 -18.31 -13.28 3.04
CA PRO A 39 -17.65 -12.27 2.23
C PRO A 39 -17.83 -10.83 2.77
N LEU A 40 -18.98 -10.54 3.38
CA LEU A 40 -19.36 -9.22 3.90
C LEU A 40 -18.49 -8.69 5.06
N LEU A 41 -17.82 -9.56 5.82
CA LEU A 41 -16.98 -9.14 6.96
C LEU A 41 -15.68 -8.46 6.49
N PHE A 42 -15.17 -8.83 5.32
CA PHE A 42 -14.02 -8.18 4.70
C PHE A 42 -14.40 -6.89 3.97
N GLU A 43 -15.59 -6.81 3.37
CA GLU A 43 -16.12 -5.61 2.70
C GLU A 43 -16.28 -4.39 3.64
N LEU A 44 -16.32 -4.62 4.96
CA LEU A 44 -16.37 -3.56 5.99
C LEU A 44 -15.00 -3.00 6.34
N SER A 45 -13.92 -3.77 6.14
CA SER A 45 -12.57 -3.25 6.28
C SER A 45 -12.25 -2.41 5.06
N ARG A 46 -11.72 -1.19 5.23
CA ARG A 46 -11.21 -0.41 4.09
C ARG A 46 -9.70 -0.38 4.17
N PRO A 47 -9.01 -1.48 3.80
CA PRO A 47 -7.62 -1.70 4.14
C PRO A 47 -6.68 -0.68 3.49
N LEU A 48 -7.05 -0.06 2.36
CA LEU A 48 -6.29 1.05 1.77
C LEU A 48 -6.52 2.37 2.52
N ASP A 49 -7.74 2.63 2.99
CA ASP A 49 -8.05 3.82 3.80
C ASP A 49 -7.32 3.75 5.16
N ASP A 50 -7.28 2.56 5.78
CA ASP A 50 -6.51 2.31 7.00
C ASP A 50 -5.01 2.51 6.77
N LEU A 51 -4.48 1.96 5.68
CA LEU A 51 -3.09 2.17 5.29
C LEU A 51 -2.79 3.65 5.09
N ALA A 52 -3.65 4.36 4.36
CA ALA A 52 -3.53 5.80 4.14
C ALA A 52 -3.51 6.58 5.47
N GLY A 53 -4.41 6.26 6.40
CA GLY A 53 -4.47 6.86 7.73
C GLY A 53 -3.21 6.63 8.58
N MET A 54 -2.61 5.44 8.47
CA MET A 54 -1.33 5.12 9.14
C MET A 54 -0.15 5.88 8.53
N LEU A 55 -0.14 6.07 7.21
CA LEU A 55 0.95 6.74 6.50
C LEU A 55 1.02 8.23 6.82
N VAL A 56 -0.13 8.91 6.92
CA VAL A 56 -0.24 10.36 7.17
C VAL A 56 0.39 10.80 8.49
N GLN A 57 0.39 9.94 9.50
CA GLN A 57 0.84 10.31 10.84
C GLN A 57 2.35 10.28 11.01
N THR A 58 3.07 9.50 10.19
CA THR A 58 4.43 9.04 10.55
C THR A 58 5.51 9.39 9.52
N PHE A 59 5.17 9.57 8.23
CA PHE A 59 6.16 9.49 7.15
C PHE A 59 6.32 10.76 6.29
N ALA A 60 6.15 11.95 6.87
CA ALA A 60 6.44 13.21 6.20
C ALA A 60 7.89 13.30 5.67
N GLY A 61 8.02 13.63 4.38
CA GLY A 61 9.31 13.84 3.71
C GLY A 61 10.02 12.56 3.25
N ARG A 62 9.44 11.38 3.47
CA ARG A 62 10.03 10.10 3.06
C ARG A 62 9.63 9.72 1.63
N THR A 63 10.48 8.94 0.99
CA THR A 63 10.20 8.29 -0.30
C THR A 63 9.30 7.08 -0.11
N MET A 64 8.59 6.68 -1.17
CA MET A 64 7.82 5.44 -1.18
C MET A 64 8.67 4.23 -0.75
N LYS A 65 9.93 4.15 -1.19
CA LYS A 65 10.84 3.08 -0.76
C LYS A 65 11.03 3.05 0.76
N GLU A 66 11.40 4.19 1.35
CA GLU A 66 11.66 4.31 2.79
C GLU A 66 10.40 4.04 3.62
N ILE A 67 9.23 4.47 3.13
CA ILE A 67 7.93 4.17 3.74
C ILE A 67 7.72 2.65 3.79
N TYR A 68 7.88 1.98 2.64
CA TYR A 68 7.68 0.53 2.54
C TYR A 68 8.64 -0.23 3.46
N GLU A 69 9.94 0.04 3.36
CA GLU A 69 10.98 -0.64 4.14
C GLU A 69 10.78 -0.46 5.65
N SER A 70 10.24 0.69 6.07
CA SER A 70 9.99 0.97 7.50
C SER A 70 8.70 0.34 8.04
N HIS A 71 7.67 0.17 7.20
CA HIS A 71 6.31 -0.14 7.67
C HIS A 71 5.84 -1.57 7.36
N HIS A 72 6.37 -2.21 6.31
CA HIS A 72 5.76 -3.44 5.79
C HIS A 72 5.97 -4.69 6.66
N VAL A 73 6.97 -4.73 7.54
CA VAL A 73 7.28 -5.91 8.34
C VAL A 73 6.15 -6.17 9.35
N GLY A 74 5.63 -7.40 9.38
CA GLY A 74 4.54 -7.78 10.29
C GLY A 74 3.14 -7.29 9.87
N ARG A 75 2.99 -6.71 8.67
CA ARG A 75 1.70 -6.19 8.16
C ARG A 75 1.28 -6.84 6.84
N PRO A 76 -0.02 -6.91 6.50
CA PRO A 76 -0.50 -7.58 5.29
C PRO A 76 -0.37 -6.75 4.00
N TYR A 77 0.47 -5.72 3.99
CA TYR A 77 0.59 -4.81 2.85
C TYR A 77 1.83 -5.12 1.99
N ILE A 78 1.60 -5.20 0.67
CA ILE A 78 2.65 -5.30 -0.36
C ILE A 78 2.84 -3.95 -1.08
N LYS A 79 3.93 -3.80 -1.83
CA LYS A 79 4.28 -2.53 -2.51
C LYS A 79 3.15 -1.91 -3.34
N THR A 80 2.34 -2.73 -4.02
CA THR A 80 1.18 -2.26 -4.79
C THR A 80 0.15 -1.55 -3.91
N ASN A 81 -0.05 -2.01 -2.68
CA ASN A 81 -1.01 -1.42 -1.73
C ASN A 81 -0.55 -0.04 -1.29
N TYR A 82 0.74 0.12 -1.00
CA TYR A 82 1.32 1.44 -0.69
C TYR A 82 1.22 2.40 -1.88
N ARG A 83 1.50 1.94 -3.11
CA ARG A 83 1.33 2.78 -4.31
C ARG A 83 -0.13 3.18 -4.51
N ALA A 84 -1.09 2.30 -4.23
CA ALA A 84 -2.51 2.61 -4.31
C ALA A 84 -2.93 3.64 -3.25
N ALA A 85 -2.60 3.41 -1.98
CA ALA A 85 -2.91 4.31 -0.88
C ALA A 85 -2.28 5.70 -1.08
N LEU A 86 -1.02 5.76 -1.51
CA LEU A 86 -0.35 7.04 -1.77
C LEU A 86 -0.97 7.79 -2.96
N ARG A 87 -1.38 7.10 -4.03
CA ARG A 87 -2.12 7.76 -5.14
C ARG A 87 -3.45 8.32 -4.67
N GLN A 88 -4.22 7.54 -3.91
CA GLN A 88 -5.50 7.98 -3.38
C GLN A 88 -5.33 9.21 -2.45
N LEU A 89 -4.30 9.22 -1.61
CA LEU A 89 -3.97 10.37 -0.77
C LEU A 89 -3.63 11.61 -1.60
N GLU A 90 -2.89 11.45 -2.70
CA GLU A 90 -2.50 12.55 -3.58
C GLU A 90 -3.68 13.08 -4.40
N GLU A 91 -4.51 12.20 -4.96
CA GLU A 91 -5.75 12.54 -5.67
C GLU A 91 -6.71 13.30 -4.76
N ASN A 92 -6.77 12.94 -3.48
CA ASN A 92 -7.58 13.61 -2.47
C ASN A 92 -6.92 14.88 -1.89
N GLY A 93 -5.77 15.31 -2.41
CA GLY A 93 -5.04 16.50 -1.93
C GLY A 93 -4.53 16.39 -0.49
N ARG A 94 -4.47 15.18 0.08
CA ARG A 94 -3.98 14.90 1.44
C ARG A 94 -2.46 14.86 1.52
N ILE A 95 -1.79 14.68 0.38
CA ILE A 95 -0.34 14.74 0.24
C ILE A 95 0.05 15.50 -1.01
N THR A 96 1.27 16.01 -1.02
CA THR A 96 1.96 16.44 -2.24
C THR A 96 3.13 15.49 -2.51
N THR A 97 3.50 15.35 -3.78
CA THR A 97 4.59 14.45 -4.16
C THR A 97 5.61 15.14 -5.07
N THR A 98 6.82 14.60 -5.08
CA THR A 98 7.89 15.07 -5.96
C THR A 98 8.57 13.86 -6.61
N PRO A 99 8.48 13.67 -7.94
CA PRO A 99 7.68 14.44 -8.91
C PRO A 99 6.17 14.26 -8.70
N SER A 100 5.39 15.29 -9.03
CA SER A 100 3.93 15.33 -8.91
C SER A 100 3.21 14.36 -9.87
N ALA A 101 1.91 14.13 -9.70
CA ALA A 101 1.13 13.25 -10.56
C ALA A 101 1.15 13.63 -12.05
N SER A 102 1.14 14.92 -12.38
CA SER A 102 1.18 15.43 -13.75
C SER A 102 2.54 15.21 -14.43
N GLU A 103 3.62 15.16 -13.65
CA GLU A 103 4.99 14.97 -14.12
C GLU A 103 5.37 13.49 -14.28
N ARG A 104 4.51 12.57 -13.82
CA ARG A 104 4.77 11.13 -13.82
C ARG A 104 4.15 10.45 -15.04
N PRO A 105 4.85 9.48 -15.65
CA PRO A 105 4.32 8.75 -16.78
C PRO A 105 3.08 7.94 -16.36
N GLN A 106 2.09 7.89 -17.23
CA GLN A 106 0.93 7.04 -17.09
C GLN A 106 1.17 5.70 -17.81
N ARG A 107 0.68 4.61 -17.23
CA ARG A 107 0.70 3.28 -17.86
C ARG A 107 -0.70 2.69 -17.76
N LYS A 108 -1.27 2.30 -18.90
CA LYS A 108 -2.65 1.77 -18.99
C LYS A 108 -3.69 2.69 -18.33
N GLY A 109 -3.57 4.01 -18.54
CA GLY A 109 -4.48 5.01 -17.98
C GLY A 109 -4.26 5.32 -16.49
N VAL A 110 -3.24 4.74 -15.84
CA VAL A 110 -2.98 4.95 -14.42
C VAL A 110 -1.65 5.65 -14.21
N VAL A 111 -1.63 6.72 -13.40
CA VAL A 111 -0.40 7.43 -13.02
C VAL A 111 0.52 6.49 -12.22
N THR A 112 1.78 6.40 -12.63
CA THR A 112 2.76 5.51 -11.97
C THR A 112 3.30 6.13 -10.69
N PHE A 113 3.46 5.35 -9.62
CA PHE A 113 4.06 5.80 -8.36
C PHE A 113 5.36 5.03 -8.11
N ALA A 114 6.47 5.56 -8.62
CA ALA A 114 7.78 4.92 -8.51
C ALA A 114 8.32 4.97 -7.06
N GLU A 115 9.24 4.07 -6.72
CA GLU A 115 9.84 3.98 -5.39
C GLU A 115 10.59 5.27 -4.97
N ARG A 116 11.10 6.01 -5.95
CA ARG A 116 11.82 7.29 -5.76
C ARG A 116 10.93 8.50 -5.49
N VAL A 117 9.61 8.37 -5.62
CA VAL A 117 8.69 9.51 -5.42
C VAL A 117 8.73 9.89 -3.94
N ARG A 118 9.06 11.16 -3.66
CA ARG A 118 9.04 11.74 -2.32
C ARG A 118 7.61 12.15 -1.97
N VAL A 119 7.21 11.87 -0.74
CA VAL A 119 5.88 12.19 -0.24
C VAL A 119 5.99 13.23 0.86
N THR A 120 5.26 14.31 0.68
CA THR A 120 5.14 15.40 1.65
C THR A 120 3.72 15.43 2.16
N PHE A 121 3.56 15.31 3.47
CA PHE A 121 2.26 15.45 4.11
C PHE A 121 2.13 16.90 4.60
N PRO A 122 0.97 17.56 4.41
CA PRO A 122 0.73 18.87 4.98
C PRO A 122 0.86 18.77 6.50
N ARG A 123 1.57 19.71 7.12
CA ARG A 123 1.62 19.79 8.59
C ARG A 123 0.18 19.93 9.10
N LYS A 124 -0.24 19.04 10.02
CA LYS A 124 -1.43 19.28 10.83
C LYS A 124 -1.23 20.64 11.50
N SER A 125 -2.07 21.60 11.14
CA SER A 125 -2.23 22.86 11.88
C SER A 125 -3.05 22.59 13.14
#